data_AF-A0A7C5SHC7-F1
#
_entry.id   AF-A0A7C5SHC7-F1
#
_cell.length_a   1.000
_cell.length_b   1.000
_cell.length_c   1.000
_cell.angle_alpha   90.00
_cell.angle_beta   90.00
_cell.angle_gamma   90.00
#
_symmetry.space_group_name_H-M   'P 1'
#
loop_
_entity.id
_entity.type
_entity.pdbx_description
1 polymer ?
#
loop_
_entity_poly.entity_id
_entity_poly.type
_entity_poly.pdbx_seq_one_letter_code
_entity_poly.pdbx_strand_id
1 'polypeptide(L)'
;MTSGDGQNFVVDPGAPSGPTAVRLTVVEQESAHPLLDTTDEEWVSTVPHLLVREIAIVCLLVAFVALLSYVADAPLLDIADPSKTPNPSKAPWYFLGLQELLHYYPPMISGILLPGLVMAALMIVPYFDINIERPEFLSGAHYRRHLAVVWLISVVMIVVFLVSSHAGPVWPLIGTTAATAMGMTLPMLIGQKKGPGQWIATRSLPFWIFTWFVMSAIVLTVIGTFFRGPGWGFVLPWEGGLYV
;
A
#
# COMPACT_ATOMS: atom_id res chain seq x y z
N MET A 1 -47.74 31.72 29.26
CA MET A 1 -46.71 32.62 28.68
C MET A 1 -45.76 31.70 27.92
N THR A 2 -45.69 31.59 26.59
CA THR A 2 -45.85 32.51 25.45
C THR A 2 -46.36 31.67 24.25
N SER A 3 -47.58 31.83 23.72
CA SER A 3 -48.06 32.77 22.69
C SER A 3 -47.29 32.75 21.35
N GLY A 4 -48.02 32.46 20.26
CA GLY A 4 -47.72 32.82 18.87
C GLY A 4 -47.35 31.63 17.98
N ASP A 5 -47.95 31.34 16.83
CA ASP A 5 -49.08 31.90 16.09
C ASP A 5 -49.41 30.82 15.04
N GLY A 6 -50.48 30.06 15.26
CA GLY A 6 -50.92 29.01 14.34
C GLY A 6 -51.69 29.64 13.19
N GLN A 7 -50.98 30.15 12.18
CA GLN A 7 -51.62 30.74 11.02
C GLN A 7 -52.33 29.64 10.20
N ASN A 8 -53.65 29.58 10.33
CA ASN A 8 -54.52 28.79 9.48
C ASN A 8 -54.57 29.42 8.09
N PHE A 9 -54.00 28.74 7.10
CA PHE A 9 -54.07 29.16 5.70
C PHE A 9 -55.46 28.82 5.14
N VAL A 10 -56.24 29.84 4.82
CA VAL A 10 -57.46 29.70 4.01
C VAL A 10 -57.04 29.52 2.56
N VAL A 11 -57.30 28.33 2.01
CA VAL A 11 -57.05 28.02 0.61
C VAL A 11 -58.19 28.63 -0.22
N ASP A 12 -57.88 29.67 -0.99
CA ASP A 12 -58.78 30.26 -1.99
C ASP A 12 -58.92 29.28 -3.18
N PRO A 13 -60.12 28.76 -3.50
CA PRO A 13 -60.31 27.80 -4.59
C PRO A 13 -60.05 28.37 -6.00
N GLY A 14 -59.79 29.67 -6.13
CA GLY A 14 -59.70 30.38 -7.41
C GLY A 14 -58.30 30.74 -7.92
N ALA A 15 -57.21 30.40 -7.22
CA ALA A 15 -55.87 30.86 -7.60
C ALA A 15 -55.23 29.99 -8.71
N PRO A 16 -54.68 30.60 -9.79
CA PRO A 16 -54.09 29.85 -10.91
C PRO A 16 -52.87 29.04 -10.48
N SER A 17 -52.84 27.76 -10.88
CA SER A 17 -51.82 26.77 -10.55
C SER A 17 -50.45 27.12 -11.16
N GLY A 18 -49.63 27.86 -10.42
CA GLY A 18 -48.19 28.00 -10.69
C GLY A 18 -47.41 26.72 -10.38
N PRO A 19 -46.19 26.57 -10.91
CA PRO A 19 -45.40 25.34 -10.77
C PRO A 19 -45.18 25.03 -9.30
N THR A 20 -45.60 23.83 -8.90
CA THR A 20 -45.56 23.27 -7.55
C THR A 20 -44.24 23.61 -6.87
N ALA A 21 -44.29 24.29 -5.74
CA ALA A 21 -43.13 24.56 -4.91
C ALA A 21 -42.54 23.22 -4.42
N VAL A 22 -41.57 22.70 -5.17
CA VAL A 22 -40.77 21.55 -4.76
C VAL A 22 -39.90 22.03 -3.60
N ARG A 23 -40.22 21.56 -2.38
CA ARG A 23 -39.34 21.73 -1.22
C ARG A 23 -38.07 20.94 -1.48
N LEU A 24 -37.03 21.62 -1.95
CA LEU A 24 -35.66 21.13 -1.91
C LEU A 24 -35.22 21.12 -0.46
N THR A 25 -35.37 19.98 0.21
CA THR A 25 -34.57 19.71 1.40
C THR A 25 -33.15 19.45 0.94
N VAL A 26 -32.31 20.49 1.02
CA VAL A 26 -30.86 20.32 0.95
C VAL A 26 -30.49 19.54 2.21
N VAL A 27 -30.30 18.22 2.04
CA VAL A 27 -29.61 17.42 3.05
C VAL A 27 -28.17 17.86 2.95
N GLU A 28 -27.76 18.73 3.87
CA GLU A 28 -26.35 19.01 4.09
C GLU A 28 -25.73 17.66 4.46
N GLN A 29 -24.96 17.10 3.54
CA GLN A 29 -24.24 15.86 3.74
C GLN A 29 -23.07 16.20 4.67
N GLU A 30 -23.38 16.47 5.92
CA GLU A 30 -22.44 16.67 7.01
C GLU A 30 -21.65 15.38 7.11
N SER A 31 -20.38 15.48 6.72
CA SER A 31 -19.33 14.47 6.84
C SER A 31 -19.75 13.05 6.41
N ALA A 32 -19.30 12.66 5.22
CA ALA A 32 -19.07 11.26 4.90
C ALA A 32 -18.00 10.69 5.86
N HIS A 33 -18.38 10.44 7.11
CA HIS A 33 -17.76 9.43 7.91
C HIS A 33 -17.91 8.15 7.09
N PRO A 34 -16.81 7.45 6.74
CA PRO A 34 -16.92 6.16 6.09
C PRO A 34 -17.87 5.37 6.96
N LEU A 35 -18.94 4.84 6.35
CA LEU A 35 -19.98 4.07 7.00
C LEU A 35 -19.31 3.04 7.90
N LEU A 36 -19.12 3.39 9.18
CA LEU A 36 -19.14 2.44 10.25
C LEU A 36 -20.45 1.74 9.98
N ASP A 37 -20.39 0.46 9.70
CA ASP A 37 -21.57 -0.36 9.63
C ASP A 37 -22.18 -0.26 11.03
N THR A 38 -23.01 0.76 11.25
CA THR A 38 -23.89 0.89 12.40
C THR A 38 -25.10 0.02 12.16
N THR A 39 -24.93 -1.11 11.46
CA THR A 39 -25.65 -2.30 11.85
C THR A 39 -25.43 -2.39 13.35
N ASP A 40 -26.52 -2.24 14.12
CA ASP A 40 -26.55 -2.57 15.54
C ASP A 40 -26.18 -4.05 15.66
N GLU A 41 -24.88 -4.34 15.52
CA GLU A 41 -24.34 -5.67 15.73
C GLU A 41 -24.56 -5.96 17.21
N GLU A 42 -25.14 -7.11 17.47
CA GLU A 42 -25.43 -7.53 18.82
C GLU A 42 -24.11 -7.60 19.59
N TRP A 43 -23.94 -6.73 20.59
CA TRP A 43 -22.75 -6.68 21.41
C TRP A 43 -22.64 -7.99 22.20
N VAL A 44 -21.75 -8.87 21.77
CA VAL A 44 -21.43 -10.10 22.49
C VAL A 44 -20.29 -9.83 23.46
N SER A 45 -20.38 -10.35 24.69
CA SER A 45 -19.30 -10.21 25.67
C SER A 45 -17.96 -10.72 25.10
N THR A 46 -16.83 -10.12 25.41
CA THR A 46 -15.53 -10.61 24.93
C THR A 46 -15.22 -12.01 25.48
N VAL A 47 -15.67 -12.28 26.72
CA VAL A 47 -15.49 -13.56 27.41
C VAL A 47 -16.83 -14.30 27.44
N PRO A 48 -16.89 -15.59 27.04
CA PRO A 48 -15.79 -16.45 26.58
C PRO A 48 -15.53 -16.41 25.05
N HIS A 49 -16.42 -15.77 24.28
CA HIS A 49 -16.58 -15.94 22.83
C HIS A 49 -15.31 -15.59 22.03
N LEU A 50 -14.72 -14.42 22.27
CA LEU A 50 -13.48 -13.99 21.61
C LEU A 50 -12.26 -14.74 22.17
N LEU A 51 -12.20 -14.89 23.49
CA LEU A 51 -11.07 -15.50 24.19
C LEU A 51 -10.84 -16.97 23.75
N VAL A 52 -11.91 -17.75 23.60
CA VAL A 52 -11.80 -19.15 23.13
C VAL A 52 -11.26 -19.21 21.70
N ARG A 53 -11.71 -18.29 20.82
CA ARG A 53 -11.23 -18.22 19.44
C ARG A 53 -9.76 -17.82 19.37
N GLU A 54 -9.35 -16.85 20.18
CA GLU A 54 -7.97 -16.38 20.24
C GLU A 54 -7.03 -17.47 20.76
N ILE A 55 -7.39 -18.14 21.86
CA ILE A 55 -6.62 -19.28 22.39
C ILE A 55 -6.53 -20.40 21.35
N ALA A 56 -7.63 -20.71 20.65
CA ALA A 56 -7.62 -21.71 19.59
C ALA A 56 -6.64 -21.33 18.46
N ILE A 57 -6.64 -20.07 18.01
CA ILE A 57 -5.71 -19.57 16.98
C ILE A 57 -4.26 -19.60 17.48
N VAL A 58 -4.00 -19.21 18.74
CA VAL A 58 -2.66 -19.28 19.33
C VAL A 58 -2.17 -20.71 19.41
N CYS A 59 -3.00 -21.65 19.87
CA CYS A 59 -2.66 -23.07 19.88
C CYS A 59 -2.36 -23.60 18.48
N LEU A 60 -3.17 -23.23 17.48
CA LEU A 60 -2.93 -23.58 16.08
C LEU A 60 -1.61 -22.99 15.55
N LEU A 61 -1.32 -21.73 15.87
CA LEU A 61 -0.08 -21.06 15.47
C LEU A 61 1.15 -21.74 16.11
N VAL A 62 1.09 -22.05 17.40
CA VAL A 62 2.17 -22.76 18.12
C VAL A 62 2.35 -24.16 17.54
N ALA A 63 1.27 -24.89 17.29
CA ALA A 63 1.33 -26.20 16.66
C ALA A 63 1.92 -26.12 15.25
N PHE A 64 1.56 -25.10 14.47
CA PHE A 64 2.11 -24.87 13.13
C PHE A 64 3.62 -24.58 13.18
N VAL A 65 4.07 -23.68 14.05
CA VAL A 65 5.50 -23.38 14.21
C VAL A 65 6.28 -24.61 14.72
N ALA A 66 5.71 -25.38 15.66
CA ALA A 66 6.32 -26.61 16.16
C ALA A 66 6.42 -27.67 15.05
N LEU A 67 5.38 -27.83 14.21
CA LEU A 67 5.42 -28.72 13.06
C LEU A 67 6.47 -28.27 12.04
N LEU A 68 6.55 -26.98 11.74
CA LEU A 68 7.59 -26.44 10.86
C LEU A 68 8.99 -26.69 11.42
N SER A 69 9.21 -26.46 12.71
CA SER A 69 10.49 -26.74 13.38
C SER A 69 10.84 -28.23 13.43
N TYR A 70 9.84 -29.12 13.40
CA TYR A 70 10.05 -30.56 13.33
C TYR A 70 10.42 -31.02 11.90
N VAL A 71 9.85 -30.39 10.87
CA VAL A 71 10.08 -30.76 9.46
C VAL A 71 11.33 -30.09 8.88
N ALA A 72 11.67 -28.88 9.33
CA ALA A 72 12.76 -28.09 8.83
C ALA A 72 13.63 -27.54 9.97
N ASP A 73 14.87 -28.01 10.03
CA ASP A 73 15.88 -27.48 10.96
C ASP A 73 16.24 -26.04 10.61
N ALA A 74 16.47 -25.23 11.64
CA ALA A 74 16.98 -23.88 11.46
C ALA A 74 18.43 -23.93 10.95
N PRO A 75 18.77 -23.24 9.84
CA PRO A 75 20.14 -23.15 9.37
C PRO A 75 20.95 -22.25 10.31
N LEU A 76 21.53 -22.84 11.35
CA LEU A 76 22.39 -22.16 12.31
C LEU A 76 23.84 -22.20 11.81
N LEU A 77 24.52 -21.06 11.89
CA LEU A 77 25.95 -20.94 11.60
C LEU A 77 26.79 -21.44 12.80
N ASP A 78 28.07 -21.70 12.55
CA ASP A 78 29.05 -22.00 13.59
C ASP A 78 29.14 -20.87 14.64
N ILE A 79 29.75 -21.18 15.78
CA ILE A 79 30.03 -20.20 16.84
C ILE A 79 30.80 -19.01 16.24
N ALA A 80 30.39 -17.80 16.64
CA ALA A 80 30.92 -16.56 16.08
C ALA A 80 32.45 -16.45 16.25
N ASP A 81 33.13 -16.19 15.14
CA ASP A 81 34.57 -15.94 15.08
C ASP A 81 34.82 -14.52 14.54
N PRO A 82 35.37 -13.58 15.35
CA PRO A 82 35.68 -12.23 14.91
C PRO A 82 36.70 -12.15 13.76
N SER A 83 37.50 -13.20 13.54
CA SER A 83 38.54 -13.25 12.51
C SER A 83 38.05 -13.77 11.16
N LYS A 84 36.81 -14.30 11.09
CA LYS A 84 36.24 -14.91 9.88
C LYS A 84 34.84 -14.36 9.60
N THR A 85 34.72 -13.57 8.53
CA THR A 85 33.41 -13.14 8.03
C THR A 85 32.80 -14.24 7.14
N PRO A 86 31.58 -14.74 7.43
CA PRO A 86 30.92 -15.71 6.57
C PRO A 86 30.65 -15.10 5.19
N ASN A 87 30.83 -15.90 4.14
CA ASN A 87 30.58 -15.51 2.76
C ASN A 87 29.70 -16.58 2.09
N PRO A 88 28.47 -16.26 1.67
CA PRO A 88 27.78 -14.98 1.78
C PRO A 88 27.26 -14.70 3.21
N SER A 89 27.15 -13.42 3.57
CA SER A 89 26.51 -12.98 4.81
C SER A 89 25.14 -12.41 4.48
N LYS A 90 24.08 -13.23 4.57
CA LYS A 90 22.70 -12.83 4.32
C LYS A 90 22.03 -12.40 5.62
N ALA A 91 21.34 -11.27 5.58
CA ALA A 91 20.49 -10.80 6.67
C ALA A 91 19.22 -11.66 6.76
N PRO A 92 18.51 -11.62 7.90
CA PRO A 92 17.18 -12.22 8.02
C PRO A 92 16.24 -11.72 6.92
N TRP A 93 15.29 -12.57 6.50
CA TRP A 93 14.42 -12.33 5.34
C TRP A 93 13.69 -10.97 5.36
N TYR A 94 13.31 -10.46 6.53
CA TYR A 94 12.65 -9.16 6.70
C TYR A 94 13.59 -7.96 6.50
N PHE A 95 14.90 -8.15 6.61
CA PHE A 95 15.93 -7.13 6.31
C PHE A 95 16.63 -7.37 4.98
N LEU A 96 16.39 -8.49 4.32
CA LEU A 96 17.11 -8.86 3.12
C LEU A 96 16.86 -7.89 1.96
N GLY A 97 15.63 -7.39 1.79
CA GLY A 97 15.33 -6.35 0.81
C GLY A 97 16.07 -5.03 1.10
N LEU A 98 16.26 -4.69 2.38
CA LEU A 98 17.06 -3.54 2.79
C LEU A 98 18.55 -3.74 2.52
N GLN A 99 19.06 -4.95 2.78
CA GLN A 99 20.44 -5.33 2.46
C GLN A 99 20.70 -5.27 0.95
N GLU A 100 19.74 -5.70 0.15
CA GLU A 100 19.82 -5.57 -1.30
C GLU A 100 19.84 -4.10 -1.73
N LEU A 101 19.05 -3.24 -1.08
CA LEU A 101 19.10 -1.79 -1.33
C LEU A 101 20.44 -1.16 -0.92
N LEU A 102 21.09 -1.68 0.12
CA LEU A 102 22.43 -1.24 0.58
C LEU A 102 23.54 -1.61 -0.41
N HIS A 103 23.33 -2.62 -1.25
CA HIS A 103 24.27 -2.92 -2.32
C HIS A 103 24.26 -1.83 -3.39
N TYR A 104 23.09 -1.25 -3.70
CA TYR A 104 22.92 -0.26 -4.76
C TYR A 104 23.24 1.17 -4.34
N TYR A 105 22.90 1.54 -3.09
CA TYR A 105 23.01 2.90 -2.58
C TYR A 105 23.82 2.96 -1.28
N PRO A 106 24.42 4.13 -0.96
CA PRO A 106 25.20 4.30 0.25
C PRO A 106 24.42 3.96 1.53
N PRO A 107 25.10 3.46 2.58
CA PRO A 107 24.45 3.09 3.84
C PRO A 107 23.62 4.20 4.50
N MET A 108 24.02 5.45 4.33
CA MET A 108 23.27 6.61 4.83
C MET A 108 21.87 6.69 4.23
N ILE A 109 21.72 6.44 2.93
CA ILE A 109 20.44 6.56 2.21
C ILE A 109 19.55 5.36 2.51
N SER A 110 20.07 4.15 2.28
CA SER A 110 19.27 2.93 2.41
C SER A 110 19.02 2.55 3.86
N GLY A 111 20.01 2.69 4.75
CA GLY A 111 19.92 2.21 6.13
C GLY A 111 19.28 3.19 7.11
N ILE A 112 19.43 4.51 6.88
CA ILE A 112 18.99 5.53 7.84
C ILE A 112 17.89 6.38 7.23
N LEU A 113 18.17 7.05 6.11
CA LEU A 113 17.26 8.05 5.54
C LEU A 113 15.93 7.43 5.09
N LEU A 114 15.95 6.35 4.31
CA LEU A 114 14.75 5.76 3.73
C LEU A 114 13.84 5.10 4.78
N PRO A 115 14.31 4.22 5.68
CA PRO A 115 13.50 3.71 6.77
C PRO A 115 13.01 4.83 7.69
N GLY A 116 13.85 5.82 7.99
CA GLY A 116 13.47 6.99 8.79
C GLY A 116 12.33 7.79 8.16
N LEU A 117 12.39 8.00 6.84
CA LEU A 117 11.34 8.69 6.09
C LEU A 117 10.04 7.87 6.05
N VAL A 118 10.11 6.55 5.89
CA VAL A 118 8.93 5.67 5.94
C VAL A 118 8.28 5.73 7.33
N MET A 119 9.07 5.67 8.40
CA MET A 119 8.56 5.78 9.77
C MET A 119 7.93 7.15 10.04
N ALA A 120 8.58 8.24 9.59
CA ALA A 120 8.03 9.58 9.69
C ALA A 120 6.74 9.71 8.88
N ALA A 121 6.69 9.16 7.66
CA ALA A 121 5.49 9.14 6.85
C ALA A 121 4.35 8.39 7.55
N LEU A 122 4.59 7.20 8.10
CA LEU A 122 3.58 6.44 8.84
C LEU A 122 3.06 7.19 10.08
N MET A 123 3.92 7.95 10.76
CA MET A 123 3.52 8.79 11.89
C MET A 123 2.69 10.00 11.44
N ILE A 124 3.00 10.57 10.27
CA ILE A 124 2.38 11.79 9.76
C ILE A 124 1.05 11.51 9.03
N VAL A 125 0.96 10.38 8.31
CA VAL A 125 -0.22 9.97 7.52
C VAL A 125 -1.55 10.09 8.27
N PRO A 126 -1.72 9.66 9.54
CA PRO A 126 -3.02 9.77 10.23
C PRO A 126 -3.48 11.21 10.50
N TYR A 127 -2.59 12.21 10.39
CA TYR A 127 -2.93 13.62 10.61
C TYR A 127 -3.40 14.34 9.35
N PHE A 128 -3.33 13.68 8.19
CA PHE A 128 -3.74 14.25 6.91
C PHE A 128 -4.88 13.45 6.29
N ASP A 129 -5.91 14.15 5.84
CA ASP A 129 -6.97 13.57 5.02
C ASP A 129 -6.47 13.36 3.58
N ILE A 130 -5.59 12.38 3.39
CA ILE A 130 -5.00 12.05 2.07
C ILE A 130 -5.97 11.18 1.24
N ASN A 131 -7.26 11.15 1.60
CA ASN A 131 -8.28 10.50 0.79
C ASN A 131 -8.62 11.39 -0.42
N ILE A 132 -7.64 11.57 -1.30
CA ILE A 132 -7.86 12.03 -2.67
C ILE A 132 -8.59 10.88 -3.37
N GLU A 133 -9.89 10.78 -3.12
CA GLU A 133 -10.78 9.99 -3.94
C GLU A 133 -10.58 10.45 -5.37
N ARG A 134 -10.61 9.50 -6.31
CA ARG A 134 -10.30 9.77 -7.71
C ARG A 134 -11.52 10.14 -8.59
N PRO A 135 -12.52 10.95 -8.18
CA PRO A 135 -13.42 11.51 -9.20
C PRO A 135 -12.72 12.56 -10.08
N GLU A 136 -11.74 13.34 -9.57
CA GLU A 136 -11.30 14.56 -10.28
C GLU A 136 -9.99 14.45 -11.08
N PHE A 137 -8.97 13.73 -10.60
CA PHE A 137 -7.64 13.70 -11.24
C PHE A 137 -7.59 12.86 -12.54
N LEU A 138 -8.55 11.95 -12.79
CA LEU A 138 -8.40 10.93 -13.85
C LEU A 138 -9.61 10.74 -14.77
N SER A 139 -10.75 11.38 -14.49
CA SER A 139 -11.98 11.20 -15.28
C SER A 139 -12.35 12.38 -16.20
N GLY A 140 -11.63 13.51 -16.09
CA GLY A 140 -11.93 14.73 -16.85
C GLY A 140 -11.23 14.87 -18.21
N ALA A 141 -11.57 15.95 -18.93
CA ALA A 141 -11.01 16.36 -20.23
C ALA A 141 -9.47 16.53 -20.24
N HIS A 142 -8.81 16.44 -19.09
CA HIS A 142 -7.37 16.58 -18.90
C HIS A 142 -6.63 15.26 -18.60
N TYR A 143 -7.25 14.09 -18.79
CA TYR A 143 -6.62 12.78 -18.52
C TYR A 143 -5.22 12.62 -19.14
N ARG A 144 -4.98 13.18 -20.34
CA ARG A 144 -3.67 13.15 -21.02
C ARG A 144 -2.59 13.91 -20.25
N ARG A 145 -2.93 15.01 -19.58
CA ARG A 145 -1.99 15.78 -18.75
C ARG A 145 -1.60 15.00 -17.49
N HIS A 146 -2.57 14.37 -16.84
CA HIS A 146 -2.32 13.55 -15.65
C HIS A 146 -1.48 12.30 -15.96
N LEU A 147 -1.76 11.64 -17.10
CA LEU A 147 -0.90 10.58 -17.62
C LEU A 147 0.53 11.07 -17.87
N ALA A 148 0.69 12.23 -18.51
CA ALA A 148 2.00 12.82 -18.76
C ALA A 148 2.75 13.13 -17.45
N VAL A 149 2.05 13.64 -16.43
CA VAL A 149 2.66 13.90 -15.10
C VAL A 149 3.11 12.61 -14.43
N VAL A 150 2.30 11.55 -14.45
CA VAL A 150 2.67 10.25 -13.86
C VAL A 150 3.90 9.66 -14.54
N TRP A 151 3.93 9.67 -15.87
CA TRP A 151 5.09 9.21 -16.63
C TRP A 151 6.31 10.10 -16.43
N LEU A 152 6.13 11.42 -16.36
CA LEU A 152 7.21 12.37 -16.06
C LEU A 152 7.82 12.08 -14.67
N ILE A 153 6.99 11.94 -13.63
CA ILE A 153 7.45 11.61 -12.27
C ILE A 153 8.16 10.26 -12.27
N SER A 154 7.62 9.26 -12.97
CA SER A 154 8.23 7.93 -13.06
C SER A 154 9.59 7.97 -13.76
N VAL A 155 9.72 8.74 -14.84
CA VAL A 155 10.98 8.95 -15.56
C VAL A 155 11.98 9.70 -14.68
N VAL A 156 11.56 10.77 -14.00
CA VAL A 156 12.41 11.52 -13.06
C VAL A 156 12.90 10.59 -11.94
N MET A 157 12.03 9.79 -11.36
CA MET A 157 12.38 8.82 -10.32
C MET A 157 13.37 7.76 -10.83
N ILE A 158 13.18 7.23 -12.05
CA ILE A 158 14.12 6.31 -12.70
C ILE A 158 15.48 6.97 -12.93
N VAL A 159 15.51 8.22 -13.41
CA VAL A 159 16.75 8.99 -13.61
C VAL A 159 17.47 9.21 -12.28
N VAL A 160 16.74 9.58 -11.21
CA VAL A 160 17.31 9.71 -9.87
C VAL A 160 17.92 8.40 -9.40
N PHE A 161 17.24 7.27 -9.62
CA PHE A 161 17.76 5.96 -9.26
C PHE A 161 19.03 5.59 -10.02
N LEU A 162 19.11 5.89 -11.32
CA LEU A 162 20.27 5.64 -12.16
C LEU A 162 21.47 6.54 -11.81
N VAL A 163 21.23 7.81 -11.48
CA VAL A 163 22.30 8.76 -11.13
C VAL A 163 22.83 8.51 -9.72
N SER A 164 21.96 8.09 -8.79
CA SER A 164 22.35 7.89 -7.38
C SER A 164 22.98 6.52 -7.10
N SER A 165 22.88 5.56 -8.04
CA SER A 165 23.42 4.22 -7.86
C SER A 165 24.93 4.21 -7.99
N HIS A 166 25.63 3.64 -7.00
CA HIS A 166 27.09 3.50 -7.02
C HIS A 166 27.55 2.14 -7.54
N ALA A 167 26.69 1.12 -7.48
CA ALA A 167 27.02 -0.25 -7.88
C ALA A 167 25.95 -0.81 -8.82
N GLY A 168 26.34 -1.00 -10.08
CA GLY A 168 25.56 -1.71 -11.09
C GLY A 168 24.21 -1.07 -11.45
N PRO A 169 23.49 -1.67 -12.42
CA PRO A 169 22.18 -1.21 -12.83
C PRO A 169 21.10 -1.60 -11.81
N VAL A 170 20.34 -0.61 -11.33
CA VAL A 170 19.21 -0.73 -10.38
C VAL A 170 17.92 -1.24 -11.03
N TRP A 171 18.03 -2.29 -11.84
CA TRP A 171 16.89 -2.94 -12.52
C TRP A 171 15.69 -3.25 -11.63
N PRO A 172 15.87 -3.69 -10.36
CA PRO A 172 14.73 -4.02 -9.50
C PRO A 172 13.79 -2.83 -9.28
N LEU A 173 14.38 -1.66 -9.01
CA LEU A 173 13.64 -0.43 -8.76
C LEU A 173 13.10 0.20 -10.06
N ILE A 174 13.86 0.09 -11.16
CA ILE A 174 13.38 0.55 -12.48
C ILE A 174 12.18 -0.30 -12.92
N GLY A 175 12.25 -1.61 -12.73
CA GLY A 175 11.16 -2.53 -13.06
C GLY A 175 9.90 -2.25 -12.24
N THR A 176 10.03 -2.05 -10.93
CA THR A 176 8.87 -1.80 -10.05
C THR A 176 8.24 -0.42 -10.28
N THR A 177 9.05 0.61 -10.54
CA THR A 177 8.56 1.94 -10.92
C THR A 177 7.80 1.91 -12.25
N ALA A 178 8.39 1.29 -13.27
CA ALA A 178 7.75 1.13 -14.57
C ALA A 178 6.45 0.30 -14.48
N ALA A 179 6.47 -0.80 -13.73
CA ALA A 179 5.30 -1.67 -13.53
C ALA A 179 4.16 -0.93 -12.80
N THR A 180 4.48 -0.12 -11.79
CA THR A 180 3.47 0.68 -11.06
C THR A 180 2.90 1.77 -11.96
N ALA A 181 3.74 2.49 -12.70
CA ALA A 181 3.30 3.51 -13.66
C ALA A 181 2.42 2.90 -14.76
N MET A 182 2.81 1.72 -15.27
CA MET A 182 2.01 0.97 -16.23
C MET A 182 0.70 0.52 -15.60
N GLY A 183 0.69 -0.07 -14.40
CA GLY A 183 -0.53 -0.49 -13.72
C GLY A 183 -1.52 0.65 -13.48
N MET A 184 -1.00 1.84 -13.16
CA MET A 184 -1.82 3.04 -12.95
C MET A 184 -2.41 3.58 -14.27
N THR A 185 -1.71 3.43 -15.40
CA THR A 185 -2.11 4.03 -16.69
C THR A 185 -2.80 3.04 -17.64
N LEU A 186 -2.57 1.74 -17.49
CA LEU A 186 -3.06 0.68 -18.38
C LEU A 186 -4.61 0.58 -18.43
N PRO A 187 -5.35 0.66 -17.31
CA PRO A 187 -6.81 0.71 -17.35
C PRO A 187 -7.38 1.89 -18.15
N MET A 188 -6.63 3.00 -18.22
CA MET A 188 -7.06 4.23 -18.92
C MET A 188 -6.90 4.09 -20.43
N LEU A 189 -5.86 3.39 -20.88
CA LEU A 189 -5.61 3.13 -22.30
C LEU A 189 -6.60 2.11 -22.87
N ILE A 190 -6.95 1.10 -22.07
CA ILE A 190 -7.85 0.00 -22.50
C ILE A 190 -9.33 0.43 -22.41
N GLY A 191 -9.65 1.51 -21.68
CA GLY A 191 -11.01 2.05 -21.62
C GLY A 191 -12.03 1.08 -21.00
N GLN A 192 -11.60 0.22 -20.07
CA GLN A 192 -12.46 -0.80 -19.48
C GLN A 192 -13.54 -0.18 -18.59
N LYS A 193 -14.80 -0.31 -19.00
CA LYS A 193 -15.96 0.22 -18.28
C LYS A 193 -16.53 -0.71 -17.19
N LYS A 194 -16.07 -1.97 -17.13
CA LYS A 194 -16.50 -2.99 -16.14
C LYS A 194 -15.37 -3.98 -15.87
N GLY A 195 -15.33 -4.52 -14.65
CA GLY A 195 -14.41 -5.60 -14.26
C GLY A 195 -13.17 -5.13 -13.49
N PRO A 196 -12.13 -5.98 -13.38
CA PRO A 196 -10.96 -5.72 -12.53
C PRO A 196 -10.16 -4.48 -12.98
N GLY A 197 -10.14 -4.14 -14.27
CA GLY A 197 -9.45 -2.94 -14.75
C GLY A 197 -10.06 -1.64 -14.21
N GLN A 198 -11.40 -1.57 -14.09
CA GLN A 198 -12.06 -0.42 -13.49
C GLN A 198 -11.75 -0.32 -11.99
N TRP A 199 -11.74 -1.45 -11.29
CA TRP A 199 -11.36 -1.52 -9.87
C TRP A 199 -9.95 -0.97 -9.64
N ILE A 200 -8.99 -1.34 -10.50
CA ILE A 200 -7.61 -0.82 -10.45
C ILE A 200 -7.60 0.69 -10.75
N ALA A 201 -8.36 1.14 -11.75
CA ALA A 201 -8.44 2.56 -12.13
C ALA A 201 -8.97 3.46 -11.01
N THR A 202 -9.92 2.96 -10.21
CA THR A 202 -10.54 3.70 -9.10
C THR A 202 -9.67 3.86 -7.85
N ARG A 203 -8.52 3.18 -7.77
CA ARG A 203 -7.67 3.19 -6.56
C ARG A 203 -6.92 4.51 -6.38
N SER A 204 -6.99 5.10 -5.17
CA SER A 204 -6.40 6.40 -4.80
C SER A 204 -4.88 6.48 -5.00
N LEU A 205 -4.32 7.70 -5.03
CA LEU A 205 -2.86 7.90 -5.17
C LEU A 205 -2.04 7.23 -4.05
N PRO A 206 -2.41 7.32 -2.76
CA PRO A 206 -1.70 6.63 -1.68
C PRO A 206 -1.63 5.11 -1.89
N PHE A 207 -2.69 4.49 -2.42
CA PHE A 207 -2.68 3.06 -2.75
C PHE A 207 -1.56 2.72 -3.73
N TRP A 208 -1.34 3.54 -4.77
CA TRP A 208 -0.28 3.31 -5.75
C TRP A 208 1.12 3.54 -5.19
N ILE A 209 1.29 4.56 -4.33
CA ILE A 209 2.56 4.81 -3.64
C ILE A 209 2.91 3.63 -2.72
N PHE A 210 1.93 3.16 -1.95
CA PHE A 210 2.09 1.99 -1.08
C PHE A 210 2.36 0.71 -1.89
N THR A 211 1.62 0.51 -2.98
CA THR A 211 1.84 -0.63 -3.90
C THR A 211 3.25 -0.60 -4.48
N TRP A 212 3.73 0.56 -4.93
CA TRP A 212 5.10 0.70 -5.42
C TRP A 212 6.14 0.34 -4.34
N PHE A 213 5.94 0.81 -3.11
CA PHE A 213 6.81 0.52 -1.99
C PHE A 213 6.85 -0.98 -1.68
N VAL A 214 5.69 -1.62 -1.52
CA VAL A 214 5.59 -3.07 -1.23
C VAL A 214 6.14 -3.90 -2.38
N MET A 215 5.80 -3.57 -3.63
CA MET A 215 6.35 -4.25 -4.81
C MET A 215 7.87 -4.14 -4.85
N SER A 216 8.43 -2.97 -4.56
CA SER A 216 9.89 -2.78 -4.50
C SER A 216 10.52 -3.60 -3.39
N ALA A 217 9.94 -3.60 -2.18
CA ALA A 217 10.42 -4.40 -1.06
C ALA A 217 10.39 -5.91 -1.37
N ILE A 218 9.30 -6.40 -1.98
CA ILE A 218 9.17 -7.81 -2.37
C ILE A 218 10.22 -8.15 -3.44
N VAL A 219 10.33 -7.37 -4.51
CA VAL A 219 11.28 -7.65 -5.59
C VAL A 219 12.72 -7.64 -5.06
N LEU A 220 13.10 -6.67 -4.22
CA LEU A 220 14.42 -6.65 -3.59
C LEU A 220 14.65 -7.86 -2.68
N THR A 221 13.64 -8.28 -1.91
CA THR A 221 13.74 -9.46 -1.05
C THR A 221 13.87 -10.75 -1.87
N VAL A 222 13.13 -10.89 -2.96
CA VAL A 222 13.25 -12.04 -3.87
C VAL A 222 14.65 -12.08 -4.50
N ILE A 223 15.17 -10.94 -4.93
CA ILE A 223 16.51 -10.86 -5.53
C ILE A 223 17.60 -11.19 -4.51
N GLY A 224 17.54 -10.60 -3.31
CA GLY A 224 18.44 -10.94 -2.22
C GLY A 224 18.39 -12.42 -1.84
N THR A 225 17.21 -13.05 -1.92
CA THR A 225 17.03 -14.44 -1.49
C THR A 225 17.63 -15.39 -2.50
N PHE A 226 17.25 -15.25 -3.77
CA PHE A 226 17.51 -16.27 -4.80
C PHE A 226 18.68 -15.96 -5.71
N PHE A 227 19.04 -14.68 -5.89
CA PHE A 227 19.98 -14.26 -6.93
C PHE A 227 21.30 -13.70 -6.37
N ARG A 228 21.44 -13.60 -5.04
CA ARG A 228 22.68 -13.17 -4.39
C ARG A 228 23.49 -14.35 -3.88
N GLY A 229 24.73 -14.44 -4.36
CA GLY A 229 25.72 -15.47 -4.03
C GLY A 229 27.00 -14.91 -3.38
N PRO A 230 28.14 -15.63 -3.47
CA PRO A 230 29.40 -15.24 -2.84
C PRO A 230 29.83 -13.80 -3.20
N GLY A 231 30.29 -13.04 -2.21
CA GLY A 231 30.68 -11.63 -2.36
C GLY A 231 29.51 -10.69 -2.69
N TRP A 232 28.26 -11.12 -2.45
CA TRP A 232 27.05 -10.43 -2.90
C TRP A 232 26.95 -10.30 -4.43
N GLY A 233 27.64 -11.17 -5.17
CA GLY A 233 27.56 -11.24 -6.62
C GLY A 233 26.21 -11.77 -7.09
N PHE A 234 25.81 -11.37 -8.30
CA PHE A 234 24.63 -11.92 -8.95
C PHE A 234 24.94 -13.33 -9.48
N VAL A 235 24.18 -14.33 -9.04
CA VAL A 235 24.33 -15.73 -9.44
C VAL A 235 22.96 -16.30 -9.78
N LEU A 236 22.89 -17.06 -10.86
CA LEU A 236 21.66 -17.74 -11.24
C LEU A 236 21.44 -18.98 -10.37
N PRO A 237 20.25 -19.16 -9.76
CA PRO A 237 20.02 -20.23 -8.80
C PRO A 237 20.15 -21.64 -9.42
N TRP A 238 19.98 -21.77 -10.73
CA TRP A 238 20.14 -23.03 -11.46
C TRP A 238 21.59 -23.38 -11.83
N GLU A 239 22.54 -22.44 -11.73
CA GLU A 239 23.97 -22.71 -11.95
C GLU A 239 24.74 -22.85 -10.63
N GLY A 240 24.43 -22.00 -9.64
CA GLY A 240 25.16 -21.93 -8.38
C GLY A 240 24.49 -22.59 -7.17
N GLY A 241 23.24 -23.06 -7.31
CA GLY A 241 22.42 -23.50 -6.18
C GLY A 241 21.93 -22.34 -5.29
N LEU A 242 21.21 -22.68 -4.22
CA LEU A 242 20.76 -21.70 -3.22
C LEU A 242 21.84 -21.51 -2.16
N TYR A 243 22.34 -20.28 -2.05
CA TYR A 243 23.20 -19.88 -0.94
C TYR A 243 22.31 -19.40 0.20
N VAL A 244 22.29 -20.10 1.33
CA VAL A 244 21.53 -19.72 2.53
C VAL A 244 22.49 -19.21 3.58
#